data_AF-A0A7S1GDV7-F1
#
_entry.id   AF-A0A7S1GDV7-F1
#
_cell.length_a   1.000
_cell.length_b   1.000
_cell.length_c   1.000
_cell.angle_alpha   90.00
_cell.angle_beta   90.00
_cell.angle_gamma   90.00
#
_symmetry.space_group_name_H-M   'P 1'
#
loop_
_entity.id
_entity.type
_entity.pdbx_description
1 polymer ?
#
loop_
_entity_poly.entity_id
_entity_poly.type
_entity_poly.pdbx_seq_one_letter_code
_entity_poly.pdbx_strand_id
1 'polypeptide(L)'
;PDVSHYKRADCTRRICPSDNAWFDVPTAATTAHAVAECSNAGVCDRLTGKCSCFEGYDGDACQRYACPNDCSGHGKCVSISTYQTETNAMPVRTNSLSYGGSEATTTWDENKIYACVCDSSWTVGLADGETQLAEWFGSDCSKRRCPSGDDPMT
;
A
#
# COMPACT_ATOMS: atom_id res chain seq x y z
N PRO A 1 -21.55 -4.53 1.26
CA PRO A 1 -21.47 -5.51 2.36
C PRO A 1 -22.29 -6.77 2.03
N ASP A 2 -21.64 -7.92 1.89
CA ASP A 2 -22.32 -9.20 1.68
C ASP A 2 -23.12 -9.57 2.93
N VAL A 3 -24.43 -9.65 2.80
CA VAL A 3 -25.38 -9.92 3.91
C VAL A 3 -25.52 -11.41 4.22
N SER A 4 -24.84 -12.29 3.48
CA SER A 4 -24.89 -13.74 3.68
C SER A 4 -23.56 -14.32 4.16
N HIS A 5 -23.59 -15.15 5.20
CA HIS A 5 -22.38 -15.80 5.71
C HIS A 5 -21.97 -17.04 4.91
N TYR A 6 -22.89 -17.59 4.12
CA TYR A 6 -22.72 -18.85 3.41
C TYR A 6 -23.15 -18.72 1.95
N LYS A 7 -22.30 -19.25 1.06
CA LYS A 7 -22.50 -19.27 -0.39
C LYS A 7 -23.43 -20.39 -0.84
N ARG A 8 -23.56 -21.44 -0.03
CA ARG A 8 -24.46 -22.59 -0.26
C ARG A 8 -25.56 -22.62 0.80
N ALA A 9 -26.73 -23.11 0.40
CA ALA A 9 -27.89 -23.29 1.27
C ALA A 9 -27.68 -24.33 2.39
N ASP A 10 -26.70 -25.23 2.23
CA ASP A 10 -26.34 -26.26 3.22
C ASP A 10 -25.39 -25.74 4.32
N CYS A 11 -25.05 -24.44 4.30
CA CYS A 11 -24.11 -23.80 5.23
C CYS A 11 -22.71 -24.43 5.26
N THR A 12 -22.32 -25.22 4.26
CA THR A 12 -20.99 -25.87 4.22
C THR A 12 -19.90 -25.03 3.58
N ARG A 13 -20.29 -23.98 2.83
CA ARG A 13 -19.35 -23.10 2.12
C ARG A 13 -19.58 -21.66 2.53
N ARG A 14 -18.59 -21.08 3.21
CA ARG A 14 -18.57 -19.67 3.60
C ARG A 14 -18.26 -18.76 2.43
N ILE A 15 -18.77 -17.54 2.55
CA ILE A 15 -18.39 -16.42 1.70
C ILE A 15 -17.10 -15.82 2.24
N CYS A 16 -16.22 -15.40 1.33
CA CYS A 16 -15.03 -14.65 1.70
C CYS A 16 -15.23 -13.15 1.45
N PRO A 17 -14.47 -12.30 2.16
CA PRO A 17 -14.42 -10.87 1.89
C PRO A 17 -14.17 -10.57 0.42
N SER A 18 -14.78 -9.50 -0.05
CA SER A 18 -14.68 -9.03 -1.43
C SER A 18 -14.42 -7.54 -1.43
N ASP A 19 -13.59 -7.09 -2.34
CA ASP A 19 -13.25 -5.69 -2.59
C ASP A 19 -12.94 -5.55 -4.10
N ASN A 20 -12.65 -4.35 -4.58
CA ASN A 20 -12.26 -4.09 -5.96
C ASN A 20 -11.19 -5.11 -6.41
N ALA A 21 -11.35 -5.68 -7.61
CA ALA A 21 -10.39 -6.63 -8.14
C ALA A 21 -9.05 -5.95 -8.47
N TRP A 22 -7.94 -6.62 -8.16
CA TRP A 22 -6.63 -6.25 -8.72
C TRP A 22 -6.55 -6.54 -10.21
N PHE A 23 -7.18 -7.65 -10.61
CA PHE A 23 -7.16 -8.16 -11.97
C PHE A 23 -8.58 -8.47 -12.40
N ASP A 24 -9.08 -7.79 -13.42
CA ASP A 24 -10.34 -8.11 -14.06
C ASP A 24 -10.36 -7.69 -15.53
N VAL A 25 -11.37 -8.16 -16.26
CA VAL A 25 -11.61 -7.74 -17.63
C VAL A 25 -12.49 -6.49 -17.58
N PRO A 26 -12.06 -5.35 -18.15
CA PRO A 26 -12.85 -4.12 -18.14
C PRO A 26 -14.18 -4.33 -18.87
N THR A 27 -15.26 -3.77 -18.30
CA THR A 27 -16.62 -3.86 -18.88
C THR A 27 -16.94 -2.68 -19.79
N ALA A 28 -16.21 -1.58 -19.66
CA ALA A 28 -16.27 -0.41 -20.55
C ALA A 28 -14.92 0.33 -20.55
N ALA A 29 -14.77 1.32 -21.44
CA ALA A 29 -13.53 2.10 -21.57
C ALA A 29 -13.10 2.81 -20.27
N THR A 30 -14.03 3.10 -19.37
CA THR A 30 -13.80 3.79 -18.10
C THR A 30 -14.34 2.99 -16.91
N THR A 31 -14.52 1.67 -17.05
CA THR A 31 -15.09 0.82 -16.00
C THR A 31 -14.35 -0.50 -15.93
N ALA A 32 -13.63 -0.68 -14.83
CA ALA A 32 -12.85 -1.86 -14.46
C ALA A 32 -12.85 -1.99 -12.93
N HIS A 33 -12.12 -2.98 -12.40
CA HIS A 33 -11.96 -3.26 -10.98
C HIS A 33 -13.26 -3.56 -10.25
N ALA A 34 -14.13 -4.35 -10.87
CA ALA A 34 -15.36 -4.81 -10.23
C ALA A 34 -15.05 -5.52 -8.89
N VAL A 35 -15.96 -5.41 -7.93
CA VAL A 35 -15.83 -6.09 -6.64
C VAL A 35 -15.73 -7.60 -6.87
N ALA A 36 -14.66 -8.20 -6.36
CA ALA A 36 -14.37 -9.61 -6.50
C ALA A 36 -13.96 -10.22 -5.15
N GLU A 37 -14.29 -11.50 -4.99
CA GLU A 37 -13.91 -12.27 -3.83
C GLU A 37 -12.39 -12.41 -3.74
N CYS A 38 -11.83 -12.11 -2.57
CA CYS A 38 -10.40 -12.03 -2.35
C CYS A 38 -9.69 -11.11 -3.38
N SER A 39 -10.37 -10.07 -3.87
CA SER A 39 -9.86 -9.09 -4.84
C SER A 39 -9.17 -9.69 -6.07
N ASN A 40 -9.52 -10.93 -6.45
CA ASN A 40 -8.80 -11.74 -7.44
C ASN A 40 -7.29 -11.92 -7.17
N ALA A 41 -6.84 -11.64 -5.94
CA ALA A 41 -5.44 -11.73 -5.50
C ALA A 41 -5.28 -12.73 -4.33
N GLY A 42 -6.17 -13.71 -4.25
CA GLY A 42 -6.10 -14.78 -3.28
C GLY A 42 -7.11 -15.88 -3.56
N VAL A 43 -7.04 -16.93 -2.75
CA VAL A 43 -7.95 -18.07 -2.80
C VAL A 43 -8.81 -18.08 -1.55
N CYS A 44 -10.13 -18.11 -1.74
CA CYS A 44 -11.08 -18.21 -0.64
C CYS A 44 -11.09 -19.61 -0.02
N ASP A 45 -10.72 -19.72 1.25
CA ASP A 45 -10.99 -20.90 2.06
C ASP A 45 -12.47 -20.93 2.46
N ARG A 46 -13.21 -21.88 1.87
CA ARG A 46 -14.66 -22.03 2.07
C ARG A 46 -15.06 -22.55 3.43
N LEU A 47 -14.15 -23.15 4.20
CA LEU A 47 -14.46 -23.64 5.55
C LEU A 47 -14.36 -22.51 6.57
N THR A 48 -13.38 -21.62 6.41
CA THR A 48 -13.15 -20.51 7.35
C THR A 48 -13.82 -19.21 6.91
N GLY A 49 -14.01 -19.01 5.61
CA GLY A 49 -14.46 -17.74 5.03
C GLY A 49 -13.34 -16.70 4.95
N LYS A 50 -12.08 -17.13 5.01
CA LYS A 50 -10.91 -16.24 4.93
C LYS A 50 -10.21 -16.38 3.58
N CYS A 51 -9.63 -15.29 3.10
CA CYS A 51 -8.79 -15.29 1.93
C CYS A 51 -7.36 -15.71 2.28
N SER A 52 -6.80 -16.65 1.52
CA SER A 52 -5.36 -16.90 1.47
C SER A 52 -4.78 -16.08 0.34
N CYS A 53 -4.14 -14.96 0.68
CA CYS A 53 -3.60 -14.03 -0.31
C CYS A 53 -2.38 -14.59 -1.06
N PHE A 54 -2.22 -14.16 -2.31
CA PHE A 54 -1.00 -14.41 -3.06
C PHE A 54 0.16 -13.58 -2.50
N GLU A 55 1.39 -13.94 -2.88
CA GLU A 55 2.60 -13.26 -2.42
C GLU A 55 2.53 -11.74 -2.69
N GLY A 56 2.86 -10.94 -1.68
CA GLY A 56 2.80 -9.48 -1.74
C GLY A 56 1.42 -8.88 -1.45
N TYR A 57 0.34 -9.67 -1.49
CA TYR A 57 -1.02 -9.22 -1.18
C TYR A 57 -1.40 -9.49 0.27
N ASP A 58 -2.18 -8.60 0.86
CA ASP A 58 -2.67 -8.67 2.24
C ASP A 58 -4.02 -7.93 2.42
N GLY A 59 -4.59 -8.00 3.61
CA GLY A 59 -5.92 -7.53 3.96
C GLY A 59 -6.95 -8.66 3.92
N ASP A 60 -8.09 -8.45 4.56
CA ASP A 60 -9.12 -9.48 4.70
C ASP A 60 -9.63 -10.02 3.34
N ALA A 61 -9.61 -9.18 2.30
CA ALA A 61 -9.95 -9.51 0.93
C ALA A 61 -8.74 -9.54 -0.01
N CYS A 62 -7.49 -9.54 0.49
CA CYS A 62 -6.28 -9.41 -0.34
C CYS A 62 -6.26 -8.13 -1.19
N GLN A 63 -6.96 -7.09 -0.73
CA GLN A 63 -7.16 -5.85 -1.45
C GLN A 63 -5.96 -4.91 -1.38
N ARG A 64 -4.97 -5.20 -0.53
CA ARG A 64 -3.77 -4.38 -0.37
C ARG A 64 -2.54 -5.10 -0.90
N TYR A 65 -1.62 -4.35 -1.48
CA TYR A 65 -0.26 -4.80 -1.75
C TYR A 65 0.63 -4.28 -0.61
N ALA A 66 1.16 -5.21 0.18
CA ALA A 66 1.84 -4.92 1.44
C ALA A 66 3.25 -4.33 1.23
N CYS A 67 3.73 -3.60 2.23
CA CYS A 67 5.12 -3.18 2.25
C CYS A 67 6.06 -4.40 2.39
N PRO A 68 7.16 -4.46 1.63
CA PRO A 68 8.12 -5.54 1.80
C PRO A 68 8.74 -5.49 3.21
N ASN A 69 8.89 -6.66 3.83
CA ASN A 69 9.51 -6.84 5.15
C ASN A 69 8.97 -5.92 6.26
N ASP A 70 7.73 -5.44 6.16
CA ASP A 70 7.14 -4.48 7.10
C ASP A 70 8.05 -3.26 7.36
N CYS A 71 8.62 -2.71 6.27
CA CYS A 71 9.60 -1.62 6.32
C CYS A 71 10.79 -1.88 7.23
N SER A 72 11.14 -3.16 7.44
CA SER A 72 12.25 -3.64 8.27
C SER A 72 12.26 -3.09 9.70
N GLY A 73 11.13 -2.59 10.21
CA GLY A 73 11.06 -1.88 11.49
C GLY A 73 11.76 -0.51 11.51
N HIS A 74 12.05 0.06 10.34
CA HIS A 74 12.77 1.32 10.14
C HIS A 74 11.99 2.28 9.24
N GLY A 75 10.67 2.20 9.29
CA GLY A 75 9.79 3.09 8.56
C GLY A 75 8.31 2.79 8.80
N LYS A 76 7.47 3.63 8.22
CA LYS A 76 6.01 3.52 8.28
C LYS A 76 5.49 3.01 6.93
N CYS A 77 4.74 1.92 6.97
CA CYS A 77 4.02 1.41 5.81
C CYS A 77 2.74 2.21 5.58
N VAL A 78 2.67 2.97 4.49
CA VAL A 78 1.54 3.86 4.17
C VAL A 78 1.00 3.62 2.77
N SER A 79 -0.29 3.88 2.55
CA SER A 79 -0.86 3.84 1.21
C SER A 79 -0.22 4.88 0.30
N ILE A 80 -0.30 4.69 -1.01
CA ILE A 80 0.25 5.64 -1.98
C ILE A 80 -0.40 7.03 -1.89
N SER A 81 -1.69 7.11 -1.54
CA SER A 81 -2.37 8.40 -1.28
C SER A 81 -1.71 9.16 -0.12
N THR A 82 -1.37 8.46 0.97
CA THR A 82 -0.70 9.06 2.12
C THR A 82 0.77 9.34 1.81
N TYR A 83 1.46 8.41 1.15
CA TYR A 83 2.88 8.52 0.78
C TYR A 83 3.20 9.83 0.06
N GLN A 84 2.31 10.30 -0.82
CA GLN A 84 2.55 11.55 -1.57
C GLN A 84 2.42 12.83 -0.74
N THR A 85 1.77 12.75 0.42
CA THR A 85 1.62 13.86 1.35
C THR A 85 2.72 13.92 2.41
N GLU A 86 3.49 12.83 2.55
CA GLU A 86 4.59 12.72 3.51
C GLU A 86 5.81 13.48 2.97
N THR A 87 6.26 14.51 3.67
CA THR A 87 7.34 15.41 3.20
C THR A 87 8.71 14.73 3.14
N ASN A 88 8.90 13.67 3.92
CA ASN A 88 10.09 12.83 3.96
C ASN A 88 10.02 11.60 3.03
N ALA A 89 8.91 11.42 2.30
CA ALA A 89 8.81 10.38 1.29
C ALA A 89 9.69 10.70 0.07
N MET A 90 10.31 9.69 -0.51
CA MET A 90 11.18 9.86 -1.68
C MET A 90 10.38 9.85 -3.00
N PRO A 91 10.75 10.70 -3.97
CA PRO A 91 11.70 11.81 -3.85
C PRO A 91 11.12 12.96 -2.99
N VAL A 92 11.94 13.53 -2.10
CA VAL A 92 11.56 14.68 -1.25
C VAL A 92 11.11 15.85 -2.12
N ARG A 93 9.97 16.48 -1.79
CA ARG A 93 9.45 17.64 -2.52
C ARG A 93 8.86 18.70 -1.59
N THR A 94 8.80 19.95 -2.05
CA THR A 94 8.20 21.09 -1.32
C THR A 94 6.68 21.17 -1.48
N ASN A 95 6.13 20.57 -2.53
CA ASN A 95 4.69 20.58 -2.81
C ASN A 95 4.13 19.18 -2.55
N SER A 96 3.11 19.11 -1.70
CA SER A 96 2.28 17.91 -1.55
C SER A 96 1.60 17.62 -2.89
N LEU A 97 1.89 16.44 -3.44
CA LEU A 97 1.12 15.91 -4.56
C LEU A 97 -0.06 15.16 -3.97
N SER A 98 -1.23 15.38 -4.55
CA SER A 98 -2.42 14.60 -4.23
C SER A 98 -2.56 13.51 -5.29
N TYR A 99 -2.62 12.27 -4.82
CA TYR A 99 -3.16 11.16 -5.58
C TYR A 99 -4.36 10.66 -4.80
N GLY A 100 -5.51 11.07 -5.31
CA GLY A 100 -6.78 10.88 -4.65
C GLY A 100 -7.94 11.16 -5.60
N GLY A 101 -9.12 10.73 -5.21
CA GLY A 101 -10.34 10.89 -6.00
C GLY A 101 -11.44 9.99 -5.44
N SER A 102 -12.40 9.63 -6.27
CA SER A 102 -13.40 8.64 -5.87
C SER A 102 -12.81 7.24 -6.01
N GLU A 103 -12.66 6.53 -4.88
CA GLU A 103 -12.24 5.11 -4.83
C GLU A 103 -13.14 4.20 -5.69
N ALA A 104 -14.39 4.60 -5.93
CA ALA A 104 -15.31 3.81 -6.74
C ALA A 104 -15.18 4.09 -8.25
N THR A 105 -14.42 5.10 -8.68
CA THR A 105 -14.43 5.52 -10.09
C THR A 105 -13.09 5.97 -10.65
N THR A 106 -12.40 6.94 -10.03
CA THR A 106 -11.24 7.61 -10.66
C THR A 106 -9.90 7.17 -10.10
N THR A 107 -9.86 6.62 -8.89
CA THR A 107 -8.63 6.32 -8.13
C THR A 107 -8.83 5.12 -7.21
N TRP A 108 -9.39 4.04 -7.76
CA TRP A 108 -9.73 2.82 -7.00
C TRP A 108 -8.54 2.19 -6.25
N ASP A 109 -7.31 2.50 -6.64
CA ASP A 109 -6.06 1.98 -6.11
C ASP A 109 -5.34 2.92 -5.13
N GLU A 110 -5.89 4.11 -4.85
CA GLU A 110 -5.26 5.11 -3.97
C GLU A 110 -4.92 4.58 -2.57
N ASN A 111 -5.73 3.65 -2.07
CA ASN A 111 -5.55 2.98 -0.78
C ASN A 111 -5.24 1.48 -0.89
N LYS A 112 -4.75 1.03 -2.06
CA LYS A 112 -4.45 -0.39 -2.31
C LYS A 112 -2.97 -0.71 -2.35
N ILE A 113 -2.14 0.20 -2.86
CA ILE A 113 -0.69 0.00 -2.92
C ILE A 113 -0.04 0.72 -1.75
N TYR A 114 0.81 0.01 -1.00
CA TYR A 114 1.53 0.57 0.13
C TYR A 114 3.03 0.66 -0.14
N ALA A 115 3.67 1.67 0.46
CA ALA A 115 5.10 1.93 0.36
C ALA A 115 5.66 2.37 1.72
N CYS A 116 6.97 2.19 1.90
CA CYS A 116 7.66 2.56 3.13
C CYS A 116 8.15 4.01 3.09
N VAL A 117 7.73 4.79 4.08
CA VAL A 117 8.38 6.06 4.43
C VAL A 117 9.40 5.76 5.51
N CYS A 118 10.68 5.86 5.18
CA CYS A 118 11.76 5.43 6.08
C CYS A 118 12.07 6.43 7.17
N ASP A 119 12.43 5.90 8.35
CA ASP A 119 12.79 6.69 9.52
C ASP A 119 14.13 7.41 9.32
N SER A 120 14.30 8.52 10.03
CA SER A 120 15.52 9.32 9.99
C SER A 120 15.76 10.04 11.31
N SER A 121 16.97 9.92 11.88
CA SER A 121 17.35 10.69 13.07
C SER A 121 17.62 12.18 12.78
N TRP A 122 17.78 12.55 11.52
CA TRP A 122 17.98 13.93 11.07
C TRP A 122 16.79 14.42 10.23
N THR A 123 16.62 15.74 10.14
CA THR A 123 15.54 16.38 9.39
C THR A 123 15.69 16.12 7.89
N VAL A 124 14.63 15.57 7.29
CA VAL A 124 14.57 15.28 5.86
C VAL A 124 13.66 16.29 5.18
N GLY A 125 14.20 17.03 4.22
CA GLY A 125 13.46 18.08 3.53
C GLY A 125 14.32 18.91 2.57
N LEU A 126 13.82 20.08 2.20
CA LEU A 126 14.42 20.98 1.20
C LEU A 126 14.72 22.38 1.78
N ALA A 127 14.40 22.63 3.05
CA ALA A 127 14.73 23.86 3.73
C ALA A 127 16.21 23.89 4.12
N ASP A 128 16.68 25.09 4.49
CA ASP A 128 18.04 25.29 4.98
C ASP A 128 18.28 24.44 6.25
N GLY A 129 19.41 23.74 6.29
CA GLY A 129 19.76 22.81 7.38
C GLY A 129 19.07 21.44 7.32
N GLU A 130 18.34 21.10 6.25
CA GLU A 130 17.75 19.78 6.02
C GLU A 130 18.53 18.98 4.98
N THR A 131 18.45 17.64 5.06
CA THR A 131 19.04 16.75 4.04
C THR A 131 17.94 16.10 3.20
N GLN A 132 18.25 15.86 1.92
CA GLN A 132 17.33 15.22 0.98
C GLN A 132 17.32 13.69 1.09
N LEU A 133 18.12 13.13 2.00
CA LEU A 133 18.30 11.69 2.15
C LEU A 133 17.99 11.28 3.58
N ALA A 134 16.98 10.42 3.75
CA ALA A 134 16.71 9.78 5.03
C ALA A 134 17.85 8.84 5.48
N GLU A 135 17.97 8.63 6.79
CA GLU A 135 18.91 7.68 7.41
C GLU A 135 18.70 6.26 6.90
N TRP A 136 17.46 5.78 6.98
CA TRP A 136 17.07 4.51 6.42
C TRP A 136 16.56 4.68 4.99
N PHE A 137 16.88 3.73 4.13
CA PHE A 137 16.53 3.79 2.72
C PHE A 137 16.39 2.40 2.09
N GLY A 138 15.90 2.38 0.85
CA GLY A 138 15.48 1.17 0.15
C GLY A 138 13.96 1.03 0.17
N SER A 139 13.44 0.08 -0.62
CA SER A 139 12.01 -0.16 -0.72
C SER A 139 11.36 -0.63 0.58
N ASP A 140 12.16 -1.20 1.47
CA ASP A 140 11.77 -1.77 2.76
C ASP A 140 12.56 -1.18 3.93
N CYS A 141 13.25 -0.06 3.72
CA CYS A 141 14.08 0.60 4.74
C CYS A 141 15.15 -0.29 5.39
N SER A 142 15.60 -1.35 4.72
CA SER A 142 16.62 -2.28 5.25
C SER A 142 18.05 -1.73 5.22
N LYS A 143 18.32 -0.66 4.46
CA LYS A 143 19.66 -0.10 4.31
C LYS A 143 19.78 1.19 5.11
N ARG A 144 20.93 1.37 5.77
CA ARG A 144 21.22 2.57 6.56
C ARG A 144 22.37 3.36 5.96
N ARG A 145 22.24 4.69 5.90
CA ARG A 145 23.33 5.58 5.52
C ARG A 145 24.28 5.76 6.70
N CYS A 146 25.57 5.85 6.40
CA CYS A 146 26.53 6.34 7.40
C CYS A 146 26.32 7.85 7.58
N PRO A 147 26.57 8.41 8.78
CA PRO A 147 26.63 9.85 8.95
C PRO A 147 27.59 10.46 7.94
N SER A 148 27.09 11.41 7.17
CA SER A 148 27.86 12.21 6.21
C SER A 148 27.86 13.65 6.71
N GLY A 149 29.03 14.28 6.72
CA GLY A 149 29.18 15.71 7.00
C GLY A 149 29.64 16.43 5.73
N ASP A 150 29.52 17.76 5.75
CA ASP A 150 30.08 18.60 4.69
C ASP A 150 31.59 18.40 4.58
N ASP A 151 32.12 18.54 3.36
CA ASP A 151 33.55 18.58 3.16
C ASP A 151 34.11 19.75 3.98
N PRO A 152 35.07 19.53 4.90
CA PRO A 152 35.62 20.61 5.73
C PRO A 152 36.29 21.74 4.93
N MET A 153 36.41 21.61 3.61
CA MET A 153 36.95 22.61 2.69
C MET A 153 35.90 23.42 1.91
N THR A 154 34.60 23.20 2.14
CA THR A 154 33.51 24.04 1.58
C THR A 154 33.05 25.14 2.52
#